data_AF-A0AAU2I176-F1
#
_entry.id   AF-A0AAU2I176-F1
#
_cell.length_a   1.000
_cell.length_b   1.000
_cell.length_c   1.000
_cell.angle_alpha   90.00
_cell.angle_beta   90.00
_cell.angle_gamma   90.00
#
_symmetry.space_group_name_H-M   'P 1'
#
loop_
_entity.id
_entity.type
_entity.pdbx_description
1 polymer ?
#
loop_
_entity_poly.entity_id
_entity_poly.type
_entity_poly.pdbx_seq_one_letter_code
_entity_poly.pdbx_strand_id
1 'polypeptide(L)'
;MTESGRDLAPVIRALLDWGDRWVLEEQPVVMIHEPAAEAGREDSHAHDLDAAWICRTCGEEVVMNTLTVDVRAPGRDCAGHKESSPSGN
;
A
#
# COMPACT_ATOMS: atom_id res chain seq x y z
N MET A 1 -20.45 -2.70 7.86
CA MET A 1 -19.29 -2.98 6.99
C MET A 1 -18.66 -4.29 7.44
N THR A 2 -18.27 -5.17 6.50
CA THR A 2 -17.60 -6.44 6.83
C THR A 2 -16.19 -6.19 7.33
N GLU A 3 -15.59 -7.18 7.98
CA GLU A 3 -14.17 -7.17 8.37
C GLU A 3 -13.27 -7.02 7.14
N SER A 4 -13.51 -7.85 6.13
CA SER A 4 -12.83 -7.76 4.83
C SER A 4 -12.96 -6.39 4.14
N GLY A 5 -14.06 -5.68 4.37
CA GLY A 5 -14.26 -4.33 3.83
C GLY A 5 -13.41 -3.28 4.55
N ARG A 6 -13.13 -3.44 5.85
CA ARG A 6 -12.24 -2.55 6.61
C ARG A 6 -10.79 -2.70 6.16
N ASP A 7 -10.38 -3.91 5.84
CA ASP A 7 -9.02 -4.22 5.40
C ASP A 7 -8.65 -3.58 4.04
N LEU A 8 -9.65 -3.11 3.28
CA LEU A 8 -9.43 -2.41 2.01
C LEU A 8 -9.15 -0.91 2.17
N ALA A 9 -9.28 -0.34 3.37
CA ALA A 9 -9.05 1.09 3.59
C ALA A 9 -7.69 1.60 3.06
N PRO A 10 -6.56 0.88 3.24
CA PRO A 10 -5.27 1.30 2.67
C PRO A 10 -5.26 1.35 1.14
N VAL A 11 -5.94 0.40 0.47
CA VAL A 11 -6.02 0.36 -1.00
C VAL A 11 -6.85 1.54 -1.52
N ILE A 12 -7.99 1.81 -0.89
CA ILE A 12 -8.84 2.96 -1.24
C ILE A 12 -8.05 4.27 -1.07
N ARG A 13 -7.25 4.38 -0.01
CA ARG A 13 -6.39 5.54 0.26
C ARG A 13 -5.36 5.75 -0.86
N ALA A 14 -4.68 4.69 -1.28
CA ALA A 14 -3.70 4.74 -2.36
C ALA A 14 -4.32 5.12 -3.71
N LEU A 15 -5.55 4.70 -3.98
CA LEU A 15 -6.26 5.07 -5.21
C LEU A 15 -6.66 6.56 -5.24
N LEU A 16 -6.99 7.14 -4.08
CA LEU A 16 -7.26 8.59 -3.97
C LEU A 16 -6.00 9.40 -4.22
N ASP A 17 -4.89 9.06 -3.55
CA ASP A 17 -3.59 9.72 -3.74
C ASP A 17 -3.10 9.66 -5.20
N TRP A 18 -3.27 8.50 -5.84
CA TRP A 18 -2.99 8.36 -7.27
C TRP A 18 -3.88 9.27 -8.13
N GLY A 19 -5.17 9.37 -7.81
CA GLY A 19 -6.12 10.25 -8.52
C GLY A 19 -5.75 11.72 -8.38
N ASP A 20 -5.44 12.16 -7.16
CA ASP A 20 -5.02 13.53 -6.86
C ASP A 20 -3.71 13.89 -7.59
N ARG A 21 -2.79 12.93 -7.72
CA ARG A 21 -1.50 13.16 -8.39
C ARG A 21 -1.58 13.20 -9.92
N TRP A 22 -2.45 12.39 -10.54
CA TRP A 22 -2.40 12.13 -11.99
C TRP A 22 -3.66 12.53 -12.76
N VAL A 23 -4.80 12.67 -12.09
CA VAL A 23 -6.10 12.89 -12.75
C VAL A 23 -6.59 14.32 -12.56
N LEU A 24 -6.30 14.94 -11.42
CA LEU A 24 -6.88 16.23 -11.03
C LEU A 24 -5.80 17.30 -10.96
N GLU A 25 -6.10 18.48 -11.50
CA GLU A 25 -5.19 19.64 -11.42
C GLU A 25 -5.22 20.31 -10.03
N GLU A 26 -6.34 20.18 -9.33
CA GLU A 26 -6.55 20.63 -7.95
C GLU A 26 -7.03 19.43 -7.11
N GLN A 27 -6.41 19.21 -5.95
CA GLN A 27 -6.68 18.04 -5.09
C GLN A 27 -8.02 18.22 -4.34
N PRO A 28 -9.13 17.56 -4.73
CA PRO A 28 -10.42 17.75 -4.07
C PRO A 28 -10.50 17.10 -2.69
N VAL A 29 -9.60 16.16 -2.36
CA VAL A 29 -9.61 15.42 -1.10
C VAL A 29 -8.20 15.36 -0.52
N VAL A 30 -7.91 16.20 0.47
CA VAL A 30 -6.65 16.12 1.24
C VAL A 30 -6.87 15.32 2.51
N MET A 31 -5.93 14.43 2.80
CA MET A 31 -5.90 13.68 4.06
C MET A 31 -5.06 14.41 5.08
N ILE A 32 -5.66 14.81 6.20
CA ILE A 32 -4.90 15.45 7.27
C ILE A 32 -4.68 14.47 8.40
N HIS A 33 -3.41 14.28 8.77
CA HIS A 33 -3.02 13.62 9.99
C HIS A 33 -2.94 14.65 11.11
N GLU A 34 -3.70 14.42 12.17
CA GLU A 34 -3.63 15.18 13.41
C GLU A 34 -2.92 14.33 14.49
N PRO A 35 -1.63 14.60 14.76
CA PRO A 35 -0.91 14.00 15.87
C PRO A 35 -1.65 14.10 17.20
N ALA A 36 -1.70 13.01 17.96
CA ALA A 36 -2.11 13.08 19.36
C ALA A 36 -1.14 13.98 20.14
N ALA A 37 -1.69 14.89 20.96
CA ALA A 37 -0.93 15.85 21.79
C ALA A 37 0.10 15.19 22.74
N GLU A 38 -0.06 13.90 23.00
CA GLU A 38 0.80 13.09 23.88
C GLU A 38 2.14 12.73 23.24
N ALA A 39 2.31 12.96 21.94
CA ALA A 39 3.48 12.53 21.18
C ALA A 39 4.78 13.29 21.50
N GLY A 40 4.78 14.26 22.42
CA GLY A 40 5.99 14.91 22.96
C GLY A 40 6.90 15.58 21.93
N ARG A 41 6.45 15.71 20.68
CA ARG A 41 7.17 16.29 19.56
C ARG A 41 6.79 17.76 19.46
N GLU A 42 7.78 18.66 19.50
CA GLU A 42 7.59 20.12 19.38
C GLU A 42 6.84 20.50 18.08
N ASP A 43 6.85 19.61 17.09
CA ASP A 43 6.22 19.80 15.78
C ASP A 43 4.85 19.12 15.65
N SER A 44 4.13 18.87 16.75
CA SER A 44 2.82 18.20 16.76
C SER A 44 1.69 19.08 16.19
N HIS A 45 1.72 19.34 14.88
CA HIS A 45 0.69 20.08 14.14
C HIS A 45 0.02 19.20 13.08
N ALA A 46 -1.17 19.61 12.65
CA ALA A 46 -1.87 18.99 11.54
C ALA A 46 -1.05 19.12 10.25
N HIS A 47 -0.90 18.02 9.52
CA HIS A 47 -0.17 17.97 8.25
C HIS A 47 -0.78 16.95 7.30
N ASP A 48 -0.45 17.06 6.02
CA ASP A 48 -0.89 16.10 5.02
C ASP A 48 -0.37 14.70 5.37
N LEU A 49 -1.24 13.70 5.29
CA LEU A 49 -0.88 12.32 5.56
C LEU A 49 -0.02 11.79 4.41
N ASP A 50 1.27 11.63 4.67
CA ASP A 50 2.19 10.86 3.83
C ASP A 50 2.33 9.43 4.38
N ALA A 51 1.72 8.46 3.69
CA ALA A 51 1.61 7.09 4.19
C ALA A 51 2.78 6.22 3.72
N ALA A 52 3.62 5.79 4.66
CA ALA A 52 4.70 4.84 4.42
C ALA A 52 4.30 3.38 4.75
N TRP A 53 4.84 2.43 3.99
CA TRP A 53 4.71 1.00 4.31
C TRP A 53 5.83 0.61 5.27
N ILE A 54 5.50 0.28 6.51
CA ILE A 54 6.51 -0.17 7.50
C ILE A 54 6.43 -1.69 7.67
N CYS A 55 7.55 -2.38 7.48
CA CYS A 55 7.65 -3.80 7.76
C CYS A 55 7.54 -4.04 9.26
N ARG A 56 6.49 -4.75 9.70
CA ARG A 56 6.30 -5.04 11.14
C ARG A 56 7.41 -5.91 11.75
N THR A 57 8.17 -6.64 10.93
CA THR A 57 9.23 -7.54 11.41
C THR A 57 10.54 -6.80 11.68
N CYS A 58 10.97 -5.91 10.79
CA CYS A 58 12.23 -5.17 10.95
C CYS A 58 12.04 -3.70 11.35
N GLY A 59 10.85 -3.13 11.21
CA GLY A 59 10.56 -1.72 11.47
C GLY A 59 11.01 -0.76 10.36
N GLU A 60 11.57 -1.28 9.27
CA GLU A 60 12.05 -0.47 8.16
C GLU A 60 10.93 -0.11 7.19
N GLU A 61 11.07 1.05 6.55
CA GLU A 61 10.22 1.45 5.44
C GLU A 61 10.46 0.58 4.21
N VAL A 62 9.37 0.14 3.60
CA VAL A 62 9.35 -0.69 2.40
C VAL A 62 9.11 0.19 1.19
N VAL A 63 10.13 0.28 0.34
CA VAL A 63 10.01 0.85 -1.00
C VAL A 63 9.51 -0.20 -1.99
N MET A 64 8.55 0.15 -2.86
CA MET A 64 7.89 -0.81 -3.76
C MET A 64 8.87 -1.63 -4.61
N ASN A 65 10.00 -1.04 -5.01
CA ASN A 65 11.00 -1.66 -5.86
C ASN A 65 11.86 -2.72 -5.14
N THR A 66 11.77 -2.86 -3.82
CA THR A 66 12.52 -3.86 -3.05
C THR A 66 11.70 -5.10 -2.71
N LEU A 67 10.44 -5.17 -3.14
CA LEU A 67 9.55 -6.30 -2.90
C LEU A 67 9.72 -7.37 -3.97
N THR A 68 10.02 -8.59 -3.53
CA THR A 68 9.91 -9.80 -4.38
C THR A 68 8.60 -10.51 -4.09
N VAL A 69 7.84 -10.82 -5.14
CA VAL A 69 6.60 -11.59 -5.04
C VAL A 69 6.92 -13.09 -5.07
N ASP A 70 6.62 -13.77 -3.96
CA ASP A 70 6.72 -15.22 -3.83
C ASP A 70 5.33 -15.86 -3.99
N VAL A 71 5.07 -16.47 -5.16
CA VAL A 71 3.80 -17.14 -5.46
C VAL A 71 3.84 -18.57 -4.94
N ARG A 72 3.15 -18.80 -3.81
CA ARG A 72 3.08 -20.12 -3.16
C ARG A 72 1.94 -21.01 -3.61
N ALA A 73 1.08 -20.51 -4.50
CA ALA A 73 -0.01 -21.30 -5.05
C ALA A 73 0.55 -22.35 -6.05
N PRO A 74 0.22 -23.65 -5.90
CA PRO A 74 0.71 -24.68 -6.80
C PRO A 74 0.39 -24.38 -8.27
N GLY A 75 1.39 -24.51 -9.14
CA GLY A 75 1.24 -24.29 -10.58
C GLY A 75 0.98 -22.84 -10.98
N ARG A 76 1.26 -21.85 -10.12
CA ARG A 76 1.12 -20.41 -10.45
C ARG A 76 2.44 -19.66 -10.34
N ASP A 77 2.57 -18.63 -11.15
CA ASP A 77 3.53 -17.54 -10.97
C ASP A 77 2.82 -16.19 -11.06
N CYS A 78 3.59 -15.10 -11.01
CA CYS A 78 3.08 -13.73 -11.07
C CYS A 78 2.40 -13.41 -12.40
N ALA A 79 2.68 -14.18 -13.46
CA ALA A 79 2.11 -14.01 -14.80
C ALA A 79 0.87 -14.87 -15.03
N GLY A 80 0.65 -15.92 -14.24
CA GLY A 80 -0.55 -16.75 -14.33
C GLY A 80 -0.33 -18.20 -13.94
N HIS A 81 -1.04 -19.11 -14.62
CA HIS A 81 -0.78 -20.55 -14.48
C HIS A 81 0.47 -20.90 -15.29
N LYS A 82 1.41 -21.64 -14.69
CA LYS A 82 2.49 -22.26 -15.45
C LYS A 82 1.88 -23.42 -16.24
N GLU A 83 1.68 -23.25 -17.54
CA GLU A 83 1.40 -24.39 -18.41
C GLU A 83 2.60 -25.35 -18.30
N SER A 84 2.34 -26.55 -17.78
CA SER A 84 3.31 -27.63 -17.80
C SER A 84 3.60 -27.96 -19.27
N SER A 85 4.76 -27.54 -19.77
CA SER A 85 5.25 -27.98 -21.08
C SER A 85 5.21 -29.50 -21.14
N PRO A 86 4.55 -30.12 -22.13
CA PRO A 86 4.61 -31.56 -22.29
C PRO A 86 6.06 -31.90 -22.68
N SER A 87 6.75 -32.66 -21.83
CA SER A 87 8.03 -33.26 -22.16
C SER A 87 7.91 -33.99 -23.51
N GLY A 88 8.66 -33.50 -24.49
CA GLY A 88 8.68 -34.05 -25.84
C GLY A 88 9.36 -35.42 -25.91
N ASN A 89 8.75 -36.29 -26.74
CA ASN A 89 9.18 -37.54 -27.39
C ASN A 89 10.33 -38.35 -26.78
#